data_AF-V4AGI0-F1
#
_entry.id   AF-V4AGI0-F1
#
_cell.length_a   1.000
_cell.length_b   1.000
_cell.length_c   1.000
_cell.angle_alpha   90.00
_cell.angle_beta   90.00
_cell.angle_gamma   90.00
#
_symmetry.space_group_name_H-M   'P 1'
#
loop_
_entity.id
_entity.type
_entity.pdbx_description
1 polymer ?
#
loop_
_entity_poly.entity_id
_entity_poly.type
_entity_poly.pdbx_seq_one_letter_code
_entity_poly.pdbx_strand_id
1 'polypeptide(L)'
;MHVLVLLWEIYKWPDIQEEFDFPFFPDFSKLDGGTGDDNSVFATPDGFPINPEEFGLDWETILNEPSITEIHKNLTNLEHAVILVQEEQFEIKRGVDLVLEEMGTLRAEMRMFQRSINDSMTDVMKKLHKQDKSLSHERKLTEKLQHKIRLMAEMPVSQSQIQYMKNATDSAIDYTRKQVQKVRKKMSSLDNSWSKFRLSWGNRLKDIGSIARESRGTGKQHTLDINNLAANVSSLRNGVRGLQLLSGKDTLSSNVYHRGGCDAGTVSFSNYPFNSANWPQRKKIRFKQDFPFVPKVGYGVTAMDTSYRYNTRIRIQVERVTRQSFVLYCSGWHNSRLYQVEVAWMAC
;
A
#
# COMPACT_ATOMS: atom_id res chain seq x y z
N MET A 1 28.86 50.69 -9.06
CA MET A 1 28.50 49.64 -10.04
C MET A 1 27.51 48.61 -9.49
N HIS A 2 27.77 47.91 -8.38
CA HIS A 2 26.87 46.87 -7.86
C HIS A 2 25.43 47.32 -7.55
N VAL A 3 25.23 48.56 -7.06
CA VAL A 3 23.89 49.10 -6.79
C VAL A 3 23.07 49.32 -8.06
N LEU A 4 23.70 49.75 -9.16
CA LEU A 4 23.03 49.93 -10.45
C LEU A 4 22.68 48.59 -11.10
N VAL A 5 23.50 47.55 -10.91
CA VAL A 5 23.19 46.18 -11.36
C VAL A 5 22.02 45.59 -10.57
N LEU A 6 21.94 45.84 -9.26
CA LEU A 6 20.83 45.41 -8.42
C LEU A 6 19.53 46.15 -8.76
N LEU A 7 19.57 47.47 -8.95
CA LEU A 7 18.41 48.24 -9.40
C LEU A 7 17.92 47.78 -10.78
N TRP A 8 18.84 47.42 -11.68
CA TRP A 8 18.50 46.84 -12.98
C TRP A 8 17.82 45.47 -12.89
N GLU A 9 18.27 44.58 -12.01
CA GLU A 9 17.62 43.28 -11.80
C GLU A 9 16.26 43.40 -11.11
N ILE A 10 16.10 44.35 -10.18
CA ILE A 10 14.81 44.65 -9.55
C ILE A 10 13.82 45.23 -10.59
N TYR A 11 14.29 46.07 -11.51
CA TYR A 11 13.46 46.66 -12.56
C TYR A 11 12.90 45.64 -13.56
N LYS A 12 13.50 44.44 -13.66
CA LYS A 12 12.98 43.36 -14.53
C LYS A 12 11.73 42.66 -13.98
N TRP A 13 11.34 42.94 -12.74
CA TRP A 13 10.18 42.31 -12.12
C TRP A 13 8.90 43.06 -12.53
N PRO A 14 7.97 42.45 -13.28
CA PRO A 14 6.82 43.14 -13.87
C PRO A 14 5.94 43.83 -12.83
N ASP A 15 5.81 43.22 -11.65
CA ASP A 15 4.91 43.67 -10.59
C ASP A 15 5.40 44.97 -9.92
N ILE A 16 6.70 45.30 -10.00
CA ILE A 16 7.28 46.53 -9.41
C ILE A 16 7.10 47.72 -10.35
N GLN A 17 7.02 47.49 -11.67
CA GLN A 17 6.87 48.56 -12.66
C GLN A 17 5.49 49.23 -12.61
N GLU A 18 4.44 48.53 -12.16
CA GLU A 18 3.09 49.10 -12.06
C GLU A 18 2.88 49.97 -10.82
N GLU A 19 3.69 49.79 -9.76
CA GLU A 19 3.45 50.42 -8.46
C GLU A 19 4.29 51.68 -8.21
N PHE A 20 5.42 51.84 -8.92
CA PHE A 20 6.30 52.99 -8.79
C PHE A 20 6.51 53.69 -10.13
N ASP A 21 5.72 54.73 -10.39
CA ASP A 21 5.95 55.67 -11.47
C ASP A 21 7.12 56.59 -11.07
N PHE A 22 8.35 56.21 -11.43
CA PHE A 22 9.55 57.02 -11.15
C PHE A 22 9.76 58.05 -12.26
N PRO A 23 9.46 59.35 -12.05
CA PRO A 23 9.53 60.36 -13.12
C PRO A 23 10.94 60.74 -13.57
N PHE A 24 11.99 60.06 -13.07
CA PHE A 24 13.39 60.42 -13.30
C PHE A 24 14.25 59.33 -13.95
N PHE A 25 13.68 58.18 -14.32
CA PHE A 25 14.44 57.21 -15.12
C PHE A 25 14.23 57.49 -16.63
N PRO A 26 15.32 57.69 -17.41
CA PRO A 26 15.22 57.76 -18.86
C PRO A 26 14.49 56.53 -19.41
N ASP A 27 13.76 56.68 -20.51
CA ASP A 27 13.17 55.56 -21.25
C ASP A 27 14.29 54.71 -21.89
N PHE A 28 14.81 53.72 -21.13
CA PHE A 28 15.90 52.84 -21.58
C PHE A 28 15.48 51.86 -22.68
N SER A 29 14.19 51.78 -23.03
CA SER A 29 13.72 50.95 -24.14
C SER A 29 14.24 51.43 -25.50
N LYS A 30 14.83 52.64 -25.56
CA LYS A 30 15.43 53.23 -26.75
C LYS A 30 16.95 53.03 -26.88
N LEU A 31 17.59 52.34 -25.93
CA LEU A 31 18.99 51.97 -26.05
C LEU A 31 19.09 50.68 -26.85
N ASP A 32 19.34 50.81 -28.16
CA ASP A 32 19.61 49.69 -29.04
C ASP A 32 20.80 48.89 -28.50
N GLY A 33 20.57 47.60 -28.25
CA GLY A 33 21.55 46.64 -27.78
C GLY A 33 22.64 46.40 -28.83
N GLY A 34 23.62 47.30 -28.88
CA GLY A 34 24.88 47.09 -29.58
C GLY A 34 25.68 46.00 -28.87
N THR A 35 25.80 44.84 -29.50
CA THR A 35 26.70 43.78 -29.06
C THR A 35 28.15 44.22 -29.27
N GLY A 36 28.90 44.47 -28.21
CA GLY A 36 30.37 44.53 -28.26
C GLY A 36 31.02 45.54 -27.32
N ASP A 37 31.87 45.02 -26.44
CA ASP A 37 32.86 45.67 -25.58
C ASP A 37 32.38 46.25 -24.23
N ASP A 38 32.78 45.53 -23.17
CA ASP A 38 32.47 45.70 -21.73
C ASP A 38 33.05 46.98 -21.08
N ASN A 39 33.38 48.02 -21.84
CA ASN A 39 33.93 49.28 -21.32
C ASN A 39 33.24 50.55 -21.84
N SER A 40 32.06 50.44 -22.45
CA SER A 40 31.29 51.63 -22.87
C SER A 40 30.61 52.31 -21.68
N VAL A 41 31.21 53.40 -21.23
CA VAL A 41 30.63 54.38 -20.30
C VAL A 41 29.34 54.93 -20.92
N PHE A 42 28.27 55.02 -20.13
CA PHE A 42 26.96 55.58 -20.51
C PHE A 42 27.13 56.88 -21.32
N ALA A 43 26.95 56.78 -22.63
CA ALA A 43 26.90 57.93 -23.53
C ALA A 43 25.43 58.23 -23.84
N THR A 44 25.11 59.51 -23.96
CA THR A 44 23.83 59.94 -24.54
C THR A 44 23.70 59.43 -25.98
N PRO A 45 22.49 59.39 -26.58
CA PRO A 45 22.30 59.00 -27.99
C PRO A 45 23.19 59.78 -28.97
N ASP A 46 23.69 60.95 -28.56
CA ASP A 46 24.55 61.85 -29.34
C ASP A 46 26.06 61.63 -29.08
N GLY A 47 26.43 60.61 -28.29
CA GLY A 47 27.82 60.22 -28.06
C GLY A 47 28.59 61.06 -27.03
N PHE A 48 27.92 61.92 -26.26
CA PHE A 48 28.59 62.71 -25.23
C PHE A 48 28.73 61.90 -23.93
N PRO A 49 29.95 61.81 -23.35
CA PRO A 49 30.15 61.19 -22.05
C PRO A 49 29.42 61.99 -20.98
N ILE A 50 28.54 61.33 -20.24
CA ILE A 50 27.81 61.94 -19.13
C ILE A 50 28.81 62.17 -18.01
N ASN A 51 29.24 63.41 -17.78
CA ASN A 51 30.05 63.77 -16.63
C ASN A 51 29.12 63.93 -15.41
N PRO A 52 29.20 63.07 -14.37
CA PRO A 52 28.29 63.12 -13.24
C PRO A 52 28.34 64.45 -12.47
N GLU A 53 29.47 65.15 -12.53
CA GLU A 53 29.67 66.46 -11.88
C GLU A 53 28.81 67.57 -12.51
N GLU A 54 28.44 67.47 -13.79
CA GLU A 54 27.59 68.48 -14.45
C GLU A 54 26.14 68.46 -13.99
N PHE A 55 25.69 67.35 -13.38
CA PHE A 55 24.34 67.23 -12.83
C PHE A 55 24.25 67.71 -11.37
N GLY A 56 25.36 68.16 -10.78
CA GLY A 56 25.38 68.63 -9.38
C GLY A 56 24.98 67.56 -8.36
N LEU A 57 25.03 66.29 -8.74
CA LEU A 57 24.71 65.17 -7.87
C LEU A 57 25.94 64.80 -7.06
N ASP A 58 26.00 65.33 -5.84
CA ASP A 58 26.99 64.92 -4.85
C ASP A 58 26.66 63.49 -4.36
N TRP A 59 27.34 62.51 -4.96
CA TRP A 59 27.16 61.11 -4.63
C TRP A 59 27.48 60.76 -3.17
N GLU A 60 28.37 61.51 -2.51
CA GLU A 60 28.60 61.31 -1.08
C GLU A 60 27.38 61.75 -0.27
N THR A 61 26.72 62.85 -0.66
CA THR A 61 25.47 63.28 -0.01
C THR A 61 24.33 62.28 -0.27
N ILE A 62 24.20 61.74 -1.48
CA ILE A 62 23.16 60.75 -1.82
C ILE A 62 23.39 59.44 -1.07
N LEU A 63 24.62 58.90 -1.08
CA LEU A 63 24.93 57.64 -0.41
C LEU A 63 24.84 57.75 1.11
N ASN A 64 25.09 58.93 1.67
CA ASN A 64 24.92 59.21 3.09
C ASN A 64 23.48 59.59 3.47
N GLU A 65 22.52 59.61 2.52
CA GLU A 65 21.12 59.75 2.90
C GLU A 65 20.73 58.57 3.83
N PRO A 66 20.11 58.84 4.99
CA PRO A 66 19.73 57.81 5.95
C PRO A 66 18.88 56.70 5.34
N SER A 67 18.07 57.03 4.34
CA SER A 67 17.23 56.10 3.57
C SER A 67 18.05 55.05 2.81
N ILE A 68 19.15 55.45 2.16
CA ILE A 68 20.00 54.55 1.35
C ILE A 68 20.85 53.65 2.26
N THR A 69 21.35 54.18 3.38
CA THR A 69 22.08 53.38 4.38
C THR A 69 21.16 52.33 5.02
N GLU A 70 19.90 52.67 5.28
CA GLU A 70 18.90 51.72 5.78
C GLU A 70 18.53 50.65 4.74
N ILE A 71 18.39 51.02 3.47
CA ILE A 71 18.18 50.07 2.36
C ILE A 71 19.37 49.09 2.26
N HIS A 72 20.60 49.59 2.30
CA HIS A 72 21.79 48.73 2.24
C HIS A 72 21.84 47.73 3.40
N LYS A 73 21.58 48.20 4.63
CA LYS A 73 21.51 47.33 5.82
C LYS A 73 20.41 46.27 5.68
N ASN A 74 19.25 46.64 5.15
CA ASN A 74 18.16 45.69 4.92
C ASN A 74 18.51 44.65 3.84
N LEU A 75 19.22 45.05 2.78
CA LEU A 75 19.74 44.13 1.77
C LEU A 75 20.76 43.14 2.35
N THR A 76 21.73 43.60 3.14
CA THR A 76 22.71 42.69 3.77
C THR A 76 22.03 41.71 4.73
N ASN A 77 21.02 42.17 5.47
CA ASN A 77 20.21 41.28 6.33
C ASN A 77 19.44 40.24 5.52
N LEU A 78 18.91 40.61 4.35
CA LEU A 78 18.24 39.69 3.44
C LEU A 78 19.22 38.67 2.83
N GLU A 79 20.42 39.08 2.42
CA GLU A 79 21.46 38.17 1.92
C GLU A 79 21.87 37.14 2.97
N HIS A 80 22.10 37.58 4.21
CA HIS A 80 22.37 36.65 5.32
C HIS A 80 21.19 35.71 5.59
N ALA A 81 19.95 36.19 5.52
CA ALA A 81 18.77 35.34 5.68
C ALA A 81 18.65 34.30 4.55
N VAL A 82 18.97 34.67 3.30
CA VAL A 82 18.98 33.75 2.17
C VAL A 82 20.03 32.66 2.34
N ILE A 83 21.24 32.99 2.80
CA ILE A 83 22.30 32.02 3.07
C ILE A 83 21.86 31.02 4.16
N LEU A 84 21.30 31.52 5.28
CA LEU A 84 20.80 30.66 6.35
C LEU A 84 19.69 29.70 5.89
N VAL A 85 18.77 30.18 5.04
CA VAL A 85 17.72 29.33 4.46
C VAL A 85 18.34 28.27 3.54
N GLN A 86 19.37 28.60 2.76
CA GLN A 86 20.04 27.64 1.89
C GLN A 86 20.79 26.56 2.69
N GLU A 87 21.44 26.91 3.79
CA GLU A 87 22.09 25.94 4.69
C GLU A 87 21.08 24.99 5.35
N GLU A 88 19.94 25.51 5.83
CA GLU A 88 18.86 24.67 6.36
C GLU A 88 18.29 23.70 5.30
N GLN A 89 18.08 24.18 4.06
CA GLN A 89 17.61 23.34 2.97
C GLN A 89 18.61 22.21 2.65
N PHE A 90 19.92 22.50 2.74
CA PHE A 90 20.96 21.51 2.51
C PHE A 90 20.96 20.39 3.56
N GLU A 91 20.87 20.75 4.85
CA GLU A 91 20.81 19.77 5.94
C GLU A 91 19.51 18.94 5.90
N ILE A 92 18.37 19.54 5.56
CA ILE A 92 17.12 18.79 5.36
C ILE A 92 17.26 17.78 4.22
N LYS A 93 17.83 18.20 3.07
CA LYS A 93 18.06 17.30 1.93
C LYS A 93 18.94 16.12 2.33
N ARG A 94 20.03 16.37 3.05
CA ARG A 94 20.92 15.32 3.57
C ARG A 94 20.18 14.35 4.49
N GLY A 95 19.31 14.85 5.37
CA GLY A 95 18.48 14.01 6.23
C GLY A 95 17.51 13.13 5.45
N VAL A 96 16.89 13.65 4.38
CA VAL A 96 16.00 12.89 3.49
C VAL A 96 16.76 11.78 2.77
N ASP A 97 17.95 12.06 2.25
CA ASP A 97 18.77 11.07 1.54
C ASP A 97 19.19 9.90 2.45
N LEU A 98 19.55 10.17 3.71
CA LEU A 98 19.86 9.14 4.71
C LEU A 98 18.64 8.24 4.99
N VAL A 99 17.46 8.82 5.16
CA VAL A 99 16.21 8.06 5.36
C VAL A 99 15.89 7.19 4.15
N LEU A 100 16.11 7.70 2.93
CA LEU A 100 15.89 6.93 1.69
C LEU A 100 16.86 5.74 1.57
N GLU A 101 18.12 5.91 1.97
CA GLU A 101 19.12 4.83 1.99
C GLU A 101 18.74 3.73 2.99
N GLU A 102 18.34 4.09 4.22
CA GLU A 102 17.85 3.14 5.22
C GLU A 102 16.59 2.40 4.75
N MET A 103 15.65 3.09 4.12
CA MET A 103 14.46 2.48 3.51
C MET A 103 14.83 1.51 2.37
N GLY A 104 15.87 1.81 1.60
CA GLY A 104 16.41 0.92 0.58
C GLY A 104 16.92 -0.39 1.18
N THR A 105 17.71 -0.29 2.24
CA THR A 105 18.22 -1.45 3.00
C THR A 105 17.09 -2.28 3.60
N LEU A 106 16.11 -1.63 4.22
CA LEU A 106 14.94 -2.30 4.81
C LEU A 106 14.12 -3.04 3.74
N ARG A 107 13.94 -2.43 2.56
CA ARG A 107 13.25 -3.06 1.43
C ARG A 107 14.00 -4.29 0.93
N ALA A 108 15.33 -4.27 0.91
CA ALA A 108 16.15 -5.42 0.55
C ALA A 108 16.01 -6.57 1.57
N GLU A 109 16.08 -6.26 2.87
CA GLU A 109 15.86 -7.23 3.95
C GLU A 109 14.46 -7.89 3.84
N MET A 110 13.40 -7.09 3.61
CA MET A 110 12.05 -7.60 3.42
C MET A 110 11.93 -8.57 2.24
N ARG A 111 12.61 -8.26 1.12
CA ARG A 111 12.62 -9.17 -0.05
C ARG A 111 13.33 -10.48 0.28
N MET A 112 14.44 -10.45 1.01
CA MET A 112 15.13 -11.66 1.45
C MET A 112 14.26 -12.51 2.39
N PHE A 113 13.59 -11.87 3.34
CA PHE A 113 12.67 -12.56 4.25
C PHE A 113 11.48 -13.18 3.51
N GLN A 114 10.86 -12.44 2.58
CA GLN A 114 9.75 -12.96 1.77
C GLN A 114 10.17 -14.17 0.93
N ARG A 115 11.37 -14.14 0.33
CA ARG A 115 11.94 -15.28 -0.39
C ARG A 115 12.12 -16.48 0.54
N SER A 116 12.70 -16.27 1.73
CA SER A 116 12.89 -17.34 2.73
C SER A 116 11.57 -18.00 3.16
N ILE A 117 10.49 -17.22 3.32
CA ILE A 117 9.15 -17.75 3.59
C ILE A 117 8.63 -18.56 2.41
N ASN A 118 8.70 -18.01 1.20
CA ASN A 118 8.23 -18.68 -0.01
C ASN A 118 8.96 -20.01 -0.24
N ASP A 119 10.28 -20.04 -0.01
CA ASP A 119 11.11 -21.24 -0.13
C ASP A 119 10.73 -22.27 0.93
N SER A 120 10.56 -21.84 2.19
CA SER A 120 10.12 -22.70 3.29
C SER A 120 8.72 -23.28 3.05
N MET A 121 7.80 -22.47 2.55
CA MET A 121 6.44 -22.89 2.23
C MET A 121 6.42 -23.84 1.04
N THR A 122 7.26 -23.60 0.03
CA THR A 122 7.44 -24.52 -1.10
C THR A 122 7.99 -25.88 -0.65
N ASP A 123 8.97 -25.90 0.25
CA ASP A 123 9.50 -27.14 0.84
C ASP A 123 8.42 -27.90 1.65
N VAL A 124 7.64 -27.18 2.47
CA VAL A 124 6.49 -27.77 3.19
C VAL A 124 5.46 -28.34 2.22
N MET A 125 5.11 -27.62 1.15
CA MET A 125 4.16 -28.09 0.14
C MET A 125 4.68 -29.31 -0.62
N LYS A 126 5.97 -29.35 -0.95
CA LYS A 126 6.62 -30.53 -1.55
C LYS A 126 6.56 -31.75 -0.62
N LYS A 127 6.83 -31.54 0.68
CA LYS A 127 6.73 -32.60 1.71
C LYS A 127 5.30 -33.10 1.89
N LEU A 128 4.33 -32.18 1.94
CA LEU A 128 2.91 -32.51 2.01
C LEU A 128 2.44 -33.27 0.77
N HIS A 129 2.86 -32.85 -0.43
CA HIS A 129 2.50 -33.55 -1.66
C HIS A 129 3.11 -34.96 -1.74
N LYS A 130 4.36 -35.14 -1.28
CA LYS A 130 4.98 -36.47 -1.15
C LYS A 130 4.23 -37.33 -0.13
N GLN A 131 3.79 -36.73 0.97
CA GLN A 131 3.01 -37.41 2.00
C GLN A 131 1.58 -37.73 1.54
N ASP A 132 0.97 -36.88 0.71
CA ASP A 132 -0.36 -37.09 0.13
C ASP A 132 -0.35 -38.22 -0.91
N LYS A 133 0.72 -38.35 -1.70
CA LYS A 133 0.94 -39.54 -2.54
C LYS A 133 1.06 -40.83 -1.71
N SER A 134 1.73 -40.77 -0.56
CA SER A 134 1.80 -41.88 0.40
C SER A 134 0.43 -42.18 1.00
N LEU A 135 -0.32 -41.15 1.41
CA LEU A 135 -1.66 -41.28 1.97
C LEU A 135 -2.70 -41.75 0.93
N SER A 136 -2.53 -41.39 -0.34
CA SER A 136 -3.34 -41.90 -1.45
C SER A 136 -3.13 -43.40 -1.66
N HIS A 137 -1.87 -43.85 -1.55
CA HIS A 137 -1.55 -45.27 -1.55
C HIS A 137 -2.12 -45.99 -0.33
N GLU A 138 -2.00 -45.40 0.87
CA GLU A 138 -2.61 -45.94 2.09
C GLU A 138 -4.14 -45.94 2.04
N ARG A 139 -4.79 -44.92 1.45
CA ARG A 139 -6.25 -44.88 1.25
C ARG A 139 -6.70 -46.00 0.32
N LYS A 140 -6.01 -46.21 -0.81
CA LYS A 140 -6.27 -47.36 -1.70
C LYS A 140 -6.05 -48.69 -0.99
N LEU A 141 -5.03 -48.80 -0.14
CA LEU A 141 -4.78 -50.00 0.66
C LEU A 141 -5.87 -50.20 1.71
N THR A 142 -6.35 -49.12 2.33
CA THR A 142 -7.42 -49.11 3.35
C THR A 142 -8.77 -49.45 2.71
N GLU A 143 -9.08 -48.94 1.52
CA GLU A 143 -10.26 -49.31 0.74
C GLU A 143 -10.22 -50.80 0.36
N LYS A 144 -9.06 -51.31 -0.09
CA LYS A 144 -8.86 -52.75 -0.34
C LYS A 144 -9.05 -53.57 0.95
N LEU A 145 -8.53 -53.09 2.08
CA LEU A 145 -8.68 -53.74 3.37
C LEU A 145 -10.14 -53.73 3.84
N GLN A 146 -10.84 -52.60 3.73
CA GLN A 146 -12.25 -52.44 4.08
C GLN A 146 -13.16 -53.30 3.20
N HIS A 147 -12.85 -53.39 1.90
CA HIS A 147 -13.54 -54.29 0.98
C HIS A 147 -13.32 -55.76 1.40
N LYS A 148 -12.08 -56.14 1.72
CA LYS A 148 -11.78 -57.50 2.21
C LYS A 148 -12.42 -57.78 3.57
N ILE A 149 -12.52 -56.79 4.46
CA ILE A 149 -13.25 -56.89 5.73
C ILE A 149 -14.74 -57.12 5.49
N ARG A 150 -15.37 -56.43 4.53
CA ARG A 150 -16.78 -56.68 4.16
C ARG A 150 -16.99 -58.11 3.67
N LEU A 151 -16.11 -58.59 2.78
CA LEU A 151 -16.17 -59.96 2.28
C LEU A 151 -15.95 -60.99 3.40
N MET A 152 -15.07 -60.70 4.37
CA MET A 152 -14.85 -61.57 5.53
C MET A 152 -15.99 -61.49 6.56
N ALA A 153 -16.71 -60.38 6.68
CA ALA A 153 -17.84 -60.23 7.60
C ALA A 153 -19.06 -61.10 7.22
N GLU A 154 -19.13 -61.56 5.97
CA GLU A 154 -20.12 -62.54 5.51
C GLU A 154 -19.72 -63.99 5.83
N MET A 155 -18.49 -64.20 6.30
CA MET A 155 -18.01 -65.49 6.80
C MET A 155 -18.23 -65.60 8.32
N PRO A 156 -18.42 -66.79 8.90
CA PRO A 156 -18.44 -66.97 10.35
C PRO A 156 -17.02 -66.76 10.91
N VAL A 157 -16.68 -65.51 11.18
CA VAL A 157 -15.37 -65.08 11.70
C VAL A 157 -15.34 -65.25 13.22
N SER A 158 -14.27 -65.83 13.74
CA SER A 158 -14.12 -66.02 15.19
C SER A 158 -13.84 -64.70 15.91
N GLN A 159 -14.28 -64.57 17.16
CA GLN A 159 -14.06 -63.39 18.02
C GLN A 159 -12.57 -62.99 18.12
N SER A 160 -11.64 -63.95 18.04
CA SER A 160 -10.20 -63.67 18.07
C SER A 160 -9.71 -62.92 16.83
N GLN A 161 -10.29 -63.17 15.65
CA GLN A 161 -9.96 -62.45 14.42
C GLN A 161 -10.50 -61.01 14.44
N ILE A 162 -11.68 -60.79 15.00
CA ILE A 162 -12.24 -59.43 15.21
C ILE A 162 -11.33 -58.62 16.14
N GLN A 163 -10.88 -59.22 17.24
CA GLN A 163 -9.99 -58.53 18.18
C GLN A 163 -8.63 -58.19 17.56
N TYR A 164 -8.06 -59.07 16.74
CA TYR A 164 -6.83 -58.80 16.01
C TYR A 164 -6.96 -57.60 15.06
N MET A 165 -8.06 -57.56 14.29
CA MET A 165 -8.36 -56.45 13.37
C MET A 165 -8.54 -55.12 14.08
N LYS A 166 -9.18 -55.14 15.27
CA LYS A 166 -9.34 -53.94 16.11
C LYS A 166 -8.00 -53.40 16.58
N ASN A 167 -7.13 -54.26 17.12
CA ASN A 167 -5.79 -53.86 17.59
C ASN A 167 -4.91 -53.29 16.45
N ALA A 168 -5.01 -53.87 15.25
CA ALA A 168 -4.30 -53.37 14.07
C ALA A 168 -4.81 -51.98 13.65
N THR A 169 -6.12 -51.75 13.72
CA THR A 169 -6.74 -50.46 13.41
C THR A 169 -6.33 -49.38 14.41
N ASP A 170 -6.35 -49.70 15.70
CA ASP A 170 -5.96 -48.76 16.77
C ASP A 170 -4.47 -48.38 16.67
N SER A 171 -3.61 -49.32 16.30
CA SER A 171 -2.19 -49.06 16.05
C SER A 171 -1.95 -48.12 14.87
N ALA A 172 -2.73 -48.26 13.78
CA ALA A 172 -2.65 -47.37 12.63
C ALA A 172 -3.12 -45.94 12.99
N ILE A 173 -4.20 -45.81 13.76
CA ILE A 173 -4.71 -44.51 14.24
C ILE A 173 -3.67 -43.80 15.11
N ASP A 174 -3.00 -44.52 16.02
CA ASP A 174 -1.95 -43.94 16.88
C ASP A 174 -0.74 -43.45 16.06
N TYR A 175 -0.33 -44.20 15.04
CA TYR A 175 0.73 -43.78 14.13
C TYR A 175 0.39 -42.47 13.42
N THR A 176 -0.82 -42.35 12.86
CA THR A 176 -1.27 -41.11 12.19
C THR A 176 -1.27 -39.92 13.17
N ARG A 177 -1.75 -40.13 14.40
CA ARG A 177 -1.78 -39.09 15.45
C ARG A 177 -0.38 -38.56 15.76
N LYS A 178 0.62 -39.45 15.86
CA LYS A 178 2.03 -39.08 16.08
C LYS A 178 2.60 -38.23 14.94
N GLN A 179 2.26 -38.54 13.67
CA GLN A 179 2.72 -37.74 12.53
C GLN A 179 2.12 -36.31 12.54
N VAL A 180 0.83 -36.19 12.84
CA VAL A 180 0.15 -34.87 12.96
C VAL A 180 0.79 -34.02 14.05
N GLN A 181 1.11 -34.60 15.21
CA GLN A 181 1.79 -33.88 16.29
C GLN A 181 3.19 -33.40 15.89
N LYS A 182 3.93 -34.16 15.09
CA LYS A 182 5.26 -33.76 14.59
C LYS A 182 5.18 -32.53 13.67
N VAL A 183 4.17 -32.46 12.80
CA VAL A 183 3.93 -31.29 11.94
C VAL A 183 3.54 -30.07 12.79
N ARG A 184 2.65 -30.26 13.76
CA ARG A 184 2.20 -29.19 14.66
C ARG A 184 3.37 -28.55 15.43
N LYS A 185 4.31 -29.35 15.93
CA LYS A 185 5.53 -28.85 16.60
C LYS A 185 6.41 -27.99 15.67
N LYS A 186 6.54 -28.38 14.39
CA LYS A 186 7.29 -27.59 13.40
C LYS A 186 6.60 -26.26 13.07
N MET A 187 5.28 -26.26 12.99
CA MET A 187 4.50 -25.01 12.81
C MET A 187 4.67 -24.07 14.01
N SER A 188 4.67 -24.58 15.25
CA SER A 188 4.91 -23.72 16.42
C SER A 188 6.31 -23.11 16.47
N SER A 189 7.35 -23.80 15.94
CA SER A 189 8.68 -23.18 15.86
C SER A 189 8.76 -22.06 14.83
N LEU A 190 8.01 -22.16 13.73
CA LEU A 190 7.92 -21.09 12.73
C LEU A 190 7.21 -19.85 13.28
N ASP A 191 6.18 -20.05 14.09
CA ASP A 191 5.44 -18.98 14.76
C ASP A 191 6.33 -18.18 15.72
N ASN A 192 7.20 -18.87 16.47
CA ASN A 192 8.20 -18.24 17.34
C ASN A 192 9.27 -17.44 16.57
N SER A 193 9.69 -17.89 15.38
CA SER A 193 10.60 -17.12 14.53
C SER A 193 9.92 -15.86 13.98
N TRP A 194 8.64 -15.98 13.60
CA TRP A 194 7.82 -14.87 13.14
C TRP A 194 7.59 -13.80 14.20
N SER A 195 7.34 -14.19 15.45
CA SER A 195 7.12 -13.25 16.55
C SER A 195 8.38 -12.45 16.88
N LYS A 196 9.56 -13.09 16.87
CA LYS A 196 10.87 -12.41 17.04
C LYS A 196 11.15 -11.41 15.93
N PHE A 197 10.91 -11.81 14.67
CA PHE A 197 11.05 -10.91 13.53
C PHE A 197 10.14 -9.68 13.70
N ARG A 198 8.87 -9.92 14.05
CA ARG A 198 7.89 -8.84 14.24
C ARG A 198 8.28 -7.85 15.34
N LEU A 199 8.82 -8.33 16.47
CA LEU A 199 9.27 -7.46 17.56
C LEU A 199 10.46 -6.59 17.13
N SER A 200 11.45 -7.19 16.46
CA SER A 200 12.60 -6.47 15.90
C SER A 200 12.15 -5.37 14.92
N TRP A 201 11.24 -5.72 14.02
CA TRP A 201 10.72 -4.81 13.00
C TRP A 201 9.87 -3.68 13.58
N GLY A 202 9.03 -3.99 14.58
CA GLY A 202 8.22 -3.01 15.28
C GLY A 202 9.03 -1.96 16.02
N ASN A 203 10.22 -2.32 16.52
CA ASN A 203 11.14 -1.37 17.17
C ASN A 203 11.79 -0.45 16.12
N ARG A 204 12.32 -0.99 15.02
CA ARG A 204 12.91 -0.17 13.95
C ARG A 204 11.93 0.85 13.36
N LEU A 205 10.65 0.48 13.20
CA LEU A 205 9.63 1.42 12.74
C LEU A 205 9.32 2.54 13.74
N LYS A 206 9.46 2.28 15.05
CA LYS A 206 9.33 3.33 16.06
C LYS A 206 10.47 4.32 15.97
N ASP A 207 11.69 3.84 15.74
CA ASP A 207 12.90 4.66 15.62
C ASP A 207 12.82 5.59 14.40
N ILE A 208 12.39 5.06 13.23
CA ILE A 208 12.11 5.88 12.04
C ILE A 208 11.01 6.91 12.32
N GLY A 209 9.98 6.52 13.07
CA GLY A 209 8.89 7.41 13.46
C GLY A 209 9.28 8.50 14.47
N SER A 210 10.34 8.32 15.26
CA SER A 210 10.94 9.39 16.08
C SER A 210 11.75 10.35 15.21
N ILE A 211 12.60 9.85 14.32
CA ILE A 211 13.42 10.66 13.40
C ILE A 211 12.51 11.55 12.53
N ALA A 212 11.42 10.99 12.01
CA ALA A 212 10.43 11.72 11.21
C ALA A 212 9.60 12.76 12.01
N ARG A 213 9.52 12.64 13.33
CA ARG A 213 8.83 13.62 14.19
C ARG A 213 9.75 14.77 14.59
N GLU A 214 11.01 14.48 14.82
CA GLU A 214 12.04 15.47 15.12
C GLU A 214 12.27 16.42 13.92
N SER A 215 12.24 15.89 12.70
CA SER A 215 12.33 16.65 11.45
C SER A 215 11.09 17.48 11.08
N ARG A 216 9.94 17.30 11.73
CA ARG A 216 8.74 18.14 11.49
C ARG A 216 8.75 19.48 12.23
N GLY A 217 9.71 19.71 13.13
CA GLY A 217 9.87 20.99 13.82
C GLY A 217 10.35 22.12 12.92
N THR A 218 10.88 21.82 11.73
CA THR A 218 11.60 22.75 10.86
C THR A 218 10.92 22.88 9.49
N GLY A 219 10.05 23.89 9.30
CA GLY A 219 9.69 24.45 7.99
C GLY A 219 8.73 23.66 7.06
N LYS A 220 7.76 24.37 6.47
CA LYS A 220 6.55 23.84 5.80
C LYS A 220 6.70 23.26 4.37
N GLN A 221 7.89 23.06 3.81
CA GLN A 221 8.02 22.75 2.37
C GLN A 221 8.04 21.24 1.99
N HIS A 222 8.15 20.30 2.93
CA HIS A 222 8.28 18.85 2.61
C HIS A 222 6.97 18.04 2.70
N THR A 223 5.82 18.67 2.50
CA THR A 223 4.52 18.01 2.61
C THR A 223 4.33 16.86 1.60
N LEU A 224 4.95 16.92 0.42
CA LEU A 224 4.80 15.89 -0.61
C LEU A 224 5.54 14.58 -0.28
N ASP A 225 6.78 14.67 0.19
CA ASP A 225 7.58 13.48 0.55
C ASP A 225 7.07 12.81 1.83
N ILE A 226 6.59 13.61 2.78
CA ILE A 226 5.94 13.10 4.00
C ILE A 226 4.64 12.37 3.67
N ASN A 227 3.85 12.84 2.69
CA ASN A 227 2.64 12.16 2.26
C ASN A 227 2.93 10.83 1.55
N ASN A 228 3.96 10.79 0.71
CA ASN A 228 4.42 9.55 0.06
C ASN A 228 4.94 8.53 1.09
N LEU A 229 5.69 9.00 2.09
CA LEU A 229 6.15 8.17 3.21
C LEU A 229 4.96 7.66 4.05
N ALA A 230 3.99 8.51 4.36
CA ALA A 230 2.79 8.13 5.11
C ALA A 230 1.94 7.09 4.35
N ALA A 231 1.84 7.22 3.03
CA ALA A 231 1.16 6.26 2.17
C ALA A 231 1.87 4.89 2.16
N ASN A 232 3.20 4.89 2.05
CA ASN A 232 4.01 3.66 2.10
C ASN A 232 3.93 2.96 3.47
N VAL A 233 4.00 3.71 4.56
CA VAL A 233 3.83 3.19 5.93
C VAL A 233 2.43 2.62 6.13
N SER A 234 1.39 3.25 5.56
CA SER A 234 0.01 2.77 5.63
C SER A 234 -0.19 1.46 4.85
N SER A 235 0.41 1.36 3.65
CA SER A 235 0.40 0.13 2.84
C SER A 235 1.07 -1.04 3.57
N LEU A 236 2.24 -0.80 4.18
CA LEU A 236 2.94 -1.79 5.00
C LEU A 236 2.14 -2.22 6.23
N ARG A 237 1.52 -1.27 6.94
CA ARG A 237 0.64 -1.58 8.09
C ARG A 237 -0.55 -2.46 7.68
N ASN A 238 -1.12 -2.25 6.51
CA ASN A 238 -2.22 -3.06 5.99
C ASN A 238 -1.75 -4.48 5.59
N GLY A 239 -0.56 -4.61 5.00
CA GLY A 239 0.05 -5.92 4.73
C GLY A 239 0.30 -6.73 6.02
N VAL A 240 0.83 -6.08 7.06
CA VAL A 240 1.03 -6.71 8.38
C VAL A 240 -0.30 -7.10 9.04
N ARG A 241 -1.35 -6.29 8.92
CA ARG A 241 -2.69 -6.65 9.43
C ARG A 241 -3.31 -7.83 8.68
N GLY A 242 -3.13 -7.92 7.36
CA GLY A 242 -3.54 -9.09 6.57
C GLY A 242 -2.86 -10.37 7.06
N LEU A 243 -1.57 -10.29 7.41
CA LEU A 243 -0.82 -11.41 7.98
C LEU A 243 -1.23 -11.72 9.44
N GLN A 244 -1.62 -10.73 10.24
CA GLN A 244 -2.17 -10.94 11.59
C GLN A 244 -3.53 -11.64 11.58
N LEU A 245 -4.39 -11.35 10.61
CA LEU A 245 -5.67 -12.07 10.45
C LEU A 245 -5.45 -13.55 10.12
N LEU A 246 -4.31 -13.88 9.50
CA LEU A 246 -3.90 -15.27 9.24
C LEU A 246 -3.27 -15.97 10.47
N SER A 247 -2.85 -15.22 11.51
CA SER A 247 -2.13 -15.77 12.68
C SER A 247 -2.97 -15.83 13.97
N GLY A 248 -4.29 -15.69 13.89
CA GLY A 248 -5.20 -15.44 15.01
C GLY A 248 -4.90 -16.17 16.33
N LYS A 249 -4.35 -15.42 17.30
CA LYS A 249 -4.43 -15.68 18.74
C LYS A 249 -4.47 -14.35 19.52
N ASP A 250 -5.67 -14.10 20.05
CA ASP A 250 -6.20 -13.13 21.01
C ASP A 250 -5.27 -12.20 21.82
N THR A 251 -5.77 -10.98 22.06
CA THR A 251 -6.15 -10.53 23.42
C THR A 251 -7.10 -9.33 23.40
N LEU A 252 -8.16 -9.42 24.20
CA LEU A 252 -9.24 -8.47 24.46
C LEU A 252 -8.82 -7.38 25.47
N SER A 253 -9.33 -6.16 25.29
CA SER A 253 -9.67 -5.26 26.41
C SER A 253 -10.83 -4.32 26.02
N SER A 254 -11.98 -4.59 26.64
CA SER A 254 -13.05 -3.69 27.09
C SER A 254 -13.43 -2.43 26.29
N ASN A 255 -13.76 -2.58 25.01
CA ASN A 255 -14.92 -1.86 24.50
C ASN A 255 -15.99 -2.90 24.19
N VAL A 256 -17.25 -2.53 24.36
CA VAL A 256 -18.43 -3.31 23.99
C VAL A 256 -18.34 -3.63 22.49
N TYR A 257 -17.55 -4.65 22.15
CA TYR A 257 -17.57 -5.28 20.85
C TYR A 257 -18.92 -5.97 20.81
N HIS A 258 -19.87 -5.36 20.10
CA HIS A 258 -20.83 -6.18 19.39
C HIS A 258 -19.99 -7.18 18.59
N ARG A 259 -19.91 -8.43 19.07
CA ARG A 259 -19.52 -9.57 18.24
C ARG A 259 -20.58 -9.65 17.15
N GLY A 260 -20.49 -8.78 16.15
CA GLY A 260 -21.19 -8.93 14.89
C GLY A 260 -20.60 -10.20 14.29
N GLY A 261 -21.25 -11.33 14.56
CA GLY A 261 -20.85 -12.59 13.97
C GLY A 261 -20.99 -12.43 12.47
N CYS A 262 -19.92 -12.63 11.72
CA CYS A 262 -20.05 -12.72 10.28
C CYS A 262 -20.73 -14.05 9.92
N ASP A 263 -21.56 -14.03 8.88
CA ASP A 263 -22.09 -15.24 8.27
C ASP A 263 -21.50 -15.41 6.87
N ALA A 264 -21.34 -16.65 6.44
CA ALA A 264 -20.75 -16.97 5.15
C ALA A 264 -21.30 -18.28 4.61
N GLY A 265 -21.28 -18.40 3.29
CA GLY A 265 -21.72 -19.60 2.60
C GLY A 265 -21.42 -19.56 1.11
N THR A 266 -21.89 -20.59 0.41
CA THR A 266 -21.85 -20.66 -1.05
C THR A 266 -23.26 -20.85 -1.60
N VAL A 267 -23.48 -20.41 -2.84
CA VAL A 267 -24.71 -20.64 -3.57
C VAL A 267 -24.38 -21.00 -5.01
N SER A 268 -24.98 -22.07 -5.52
CA SER A 268 -24.85 -22.48 -6.91
C SER A 268 -26.09 -22.06 -7.70
N PHE A 269 -25.90 -21.29 -8.77
CA PHE A 269 -26.87 -21.01 -9.82
C PHE A 269 -26.64 -22.05 -10.92
N SER A 270 -27.59 -22.94 -11.14
CA SER A 270 -27.48 -23.97 -12.16
C SER A 270 -28.77 -24.03 -12.94
N ASN A 271 -28.64 -24.35 -14.22
CA ASN A 271 -29.75 -24.59 -15.12
C ASN A 271 -29.77 -26.04 -15.62
N TYR A 272 -29.30 -26.96 -14.78
CA TYR A 272 -29.35 -28.39 -15.07
C TYR A 272 -30.72 -28.98 -14.71
N PRO A 273 -31.35 -29.81 -15.58
CA PRO A 273 -30.92 -30.14 -16.95
C PRO A 273 -31.14 -28.96 -17.93
N PHE A 274 -30.24 -28.82 -18.91
CA PHE A 274 -29.93 -27.65 -19.79
C PHE A 274 -31.10 -26.94 -20.52
N ASN A 275 -32.19 -26.58 -19.86
CA ASN A 275 -33.23 -25.75 -20.42
C ASN A 275 -32.81 -24.29 -20.34
N SER A 276 -32.02 -23.85 -21.33
CA SER A 276 -31.34 -22.55 -21.51
C SER A 276 -32.09 -21.24 -21.19
N ALA A 277 -33.37 -21.28 -20.77
CA ALA A 277 -34.23 -20.13 -20.56
C ALA A 277 -34.20 -19.51 -19.14
N ASN A 278 -33.58 -20.12 -18.13
CA ASN A 278 -33.77 -19.67 -16.74
C ASN A 278 -32.83 -18.54 -16.28
N TRP A 279 -32.16 -17.84 -17.20
CA TRP A 279 -31.35 -16.67 -16.86
C TRP A 279 -32.12 -15.39 -17.21
N PRO A 280 -32.13 -14.36 -16.33
CA PRO A 280 -31.37 -14.24 -15.09
C PRO A 280 -31.96 -15.03 -13.90
N GLN A 281 -31.12 -15.40 -12.94
CA GLN A 281 -31.53 -16.08 -11.72
C GLN A 281 -31.41 -15.17 -10.49
N ARG A 282 -32.34 -15.35 -9.53
CA ARG A 282 -32.29 -14.72 -8.20
C ARG A 282 -32.39 -15.77 -7.12
N LYS A 283 -31.52 -15.69 -6.12
CA LYS A 283 -31.59 -16.55 -4.93
C LYS A 283 -31.60 -15.71 -3.67
N LYS A 284 -32.66 -15.87 -2.87
CA LYS A 284 -32.75 -15.27 -1.55
C LYS A 284 -31.95 -16.13 -0.57
N ILE A 285 -31.01 -15.51 0.12
CA ILE A 285 -30.14 -16.15 1.11
C ILE A 285 -30.54 -15.62 2.47
N ARG A 286 -30.88 -16.53 3.38
CA ARG A 286 -31.13 -16.20 4.79
C ARG A 286 -29.86 -16.41 5.58
N PHE A 287 -29.56 -15.47 6.45
CA PHE A 287 -28.48 -15.65 7.41
C PHE A 287 -28.89 -16.70 8.45
N LYS A 288 -27.90 -17.41 9.00
CA LYS A 288 -28.09 -18.39 10.09
C LYS A 288 -28.65 -17.72 11.34
N GLN A 289 -28.30 -16.45 11.56
CA GLN A 289 -28.77 -15.61 12.63
C GLN A 289 -29.06 -14.20 12.11
N ASP A 290 -30.11 -13.58 12.64
CA ASP A 290 -30.43 -12.18 12.34
C ASP A 290 -29.33 -11.25 12.86
N PHE A 291 -28.84 -10.37 12.00
CA PHE A 291 -27.88 -9.35 12.38
C PHE A 291 -28.56 -8.25 13.21
N PRO A 292 -27.85 -7.60 14.17
CA PRO A 292 -28.39 -6.45 14.89
C PRO A 292 -28.62 -5.24 13.97
N PHE A 293 -27.81 -5.10 12.92
CA PHE A 293 -27.88 -4.05 11.91
C PHE A 293 -27.83 -4.66 10.51
N VAL A 294 -28.17 -3.91 9.46
CA VAL A 294 -28.05 -4.40 8.08
C VAL A 294 -26.56 -4.61 7.76
N PRO A 295 -26.11 -5.84 7.46
CA PRO A 295 -24.69 -6.12 7.23
C PRO A 295 -24.23 -5.63 5.86
N LYS A 296 -22.92 -5.46 5.67
CA LYS A 296 -22.30 -5.36 4.35
C LYS A 296 -22.04 -6.77 3.83
N VAL A 297 -22.34 -7.00 2.55
CA VAL A 297 -22.19 -8.32 1.92
C VAL A 297 -21.12 -8.25 0.84
N GLY A 298 -20.05 -9.03 1.01
CA GLY A 298 -19.06 -9.31 -0.01
C GLY A 298 -19.33 -10.66 -0.69
N TYR A 299 -18.95 -10.79 -1.96
CA TYR A 299 -19.08 -12.05 -2.70
C TYR A 299 -17.94 -12.25 -3.69
N GLY A 300 -17.74 -13.49 -4.12
CA GLY A 300 -16.78 -13.89 -5.15
C GLY A 300 -17.24 -15.15 -5.87
N VAL A 301 -16.92 -15.26 -7.17
CA VAL A 301 -17.21 -16.44 -7.98
C VAL A 301 -16.22 -17.56 -7.63
N THR A 302 -16.73 -18.74 -7.27
CA THR A 302 -15.90 -19.92 -6.93
C THR A 302 -15.87 -20.96 -8.03
N ALA A 303 -16.93 -21.08 -8.82
CA ALA A 303 -16.98 -21.95 -9.99
C ALA A 303 -17.85 -21.33 -11.10
N MET A 304 -17.53 -21.61 -12.35
CA MET A 304 -18.27 -21.09 -13.49
C MET A 304 -18.17 -22.04 -14.69
N ASP A 305 -19.32 -22.37 -15.25
CA ASP A 305 -19.48 -23.16 -16.48
C ASP A 305 -20.25 -22.32 -17.51
N THR A 306 -19.60 -22.02 -18.63
CA THR A 306 -20.14 -21.19 -19.71
C THR A 306 -19.84 -21.81 -21.06
N SER A 307 -20.70 -21.54 -22.04
CA SER A 307 -20.47 -22.01 -23.41
C SER A 307 -19.19 -21.44 -24.00
N TYR A 308 -18.34 -22.31 -24.54
CA TYR A 308 -17.12 -21.93 -25.26
C TYR A 308 -17.39 -21.19 -26.59
N ARG A 309 -18.63 -21.26 -27.12
CA ARG A 309 -19.00 -20.69 -28.42
C ARG A 309 -19.28 -19.18 -28.39
N TYR A 310 -19.43 -18.60 -27.20
CA TYR A 310 -19.79 -17.20 -27.01
C TYR A 310 -18.88 -16.58 -25.95
N ASN A 311 -18.62 -15.28 -26.06
CA ASN A 311 -17.80 -14.60 -25.06
C ASN A 311 -18.41 -14.73 -23.66
N THR A 312 -17.58 -14.96 -22.66
CA THR A 312 -17.99 -15.06 -21.26
C THR A 312 -18.23 -13.66 -20.69
N ARG A 313 -19.47 -13.38 -20.30
CA ARG A 313 -19.87 -12.14 -19.63
C ARG A 313 -20.90 -12.45 -18.55
N ILE A 314 -20.59 -12.07 -17.31
CA ILE A 314 -21.40 -12.40 -16.14
C ILE A 314 -21.53 -11.19 -15.22
N ARG A 315 -22.77 -10.91 -14.80
CA ARG A 315 -23.13 -9.89 -13.82
C ARG A 315 -23.69 -10.59 -12.59
N ILE A 316 -23.05 -10.35 -11.45
CA ILE A 316 -23.58 -10.73 -10.14
C ILE A 316 -23.82 -9.44 -9.36
N GLN A 317 -24.96 -9.34 -8.68
CA GLN A 317 -25.32 -8.20 -7.86
C GLN A 317 -25.95 -8.69 -6.54
N VAL A 318 -25.63 -7.99 -5.47
CA VAL A 318 -26.33 -8.12 -4.18
C VAL A 318 -27.48 -7.13 -4.17
N GLU A 319 -28.70 -7.62 -4.00
CA GLU A 319 -29.92 -6.83 -3.92
C GLU A 319 -30.59 -7.03 -2.55
N ARG A 320 -31.38 -6.04 -2.11
CA ARG A 320 -32.32 -6.14 -0.98
C ARG A 320 -31.67 -6.71 0.31
N VAL A 321 -30.54 -6.15 0.72
CA VAL A 321 -29.89 -6.54 1.98
C VAL A 321 -30.73 -6.07 3.16
N THR A 322 -31.09 -7.02 4.02
CA THR A 322 -31.85 -6.83 5.26
C THR A 322 -31.08 -7.47 6.41
N ARG A 323 -31.57 -7.34 7.65
CA ARG A 323 -30.95 -7.97 8.82
C ARG A 323 -31.01 -9.51 8.79
N GLN A 324 -31.97 -10.07 8.05
CA GLN A 324 -32.26 -11.51 8.03
C GLN A 324 -31.83 -12.19 6.73
N SER A 325 -31.68 -11.42 5.65
CA SER A 325 -31.46 -11.97 4.33
C SER A 325 -30.93 -10.96 3.32
N PHE A 326 -30.45 -11.47 2.19
CA PHE A 326 -30.18 -10.70 0.98
C PHE A 326 -30.57 -11.51 -0.26
N VAL A 327 -30.58 -10.89 -1.44
CA VAL A 327 -30.81 -11.58 -2.71
C VAL A 327 -29.55 -11.49 -3.54
N LEU A 328 -29.03 -12.62 -4.02
CA LEU A 328 -28.04 -12.64 -5.09
C LEU A 328 -28.75 -12.76 -6.44
N TYR A 329 -28.53 -11.75 -7.27
CA TYR A 329 -28.90 -11.73 -8.67
C TYR A 329 -27.70 -12.16 -9.51
N CYS A 330 -27.90 -13.10 -10.44
CA CYS A 330 -26.86 -13.58 -11.35
C CYS A 330 -27.41 -13.64 -12.77
N SER A 331 -26.72 -13.01 -13.73
CA SER A 331 -27.13 -12.98 -15.13
C SER A 331 -25.94 -12.96 -16.09
N GLY A 332 -26.11 -13.57 -17.26
CA GLY A 332 -25.28 -13.25 -18.42
C GLY A 332 -25.77 -11.97 -19.09
N TRP A 333 -25.00 -11.41 -20.03
CA TRP A 333 -25.51 -10.39 -20.94
C TRP A 333 -25.02 -10.61 -22.37
N HIS A 334 -25.66 -9.93 -23.32
CA HIS A 334 -25.45 -10.14 -24.75
C HIS A 334 -25.71 -11.61 -25.15
N ASN A 335 -24.76 -12.27 -25.79
CA ASN A 335 -24.85 -13.65 -26.27
C ASN A 335 -24.23 -14.68 -25.32
N SER A 336 -23.81 -14.27 -24.11
CA SER A 336 -23.19 -15.19 -23.15
C SER A 336 -24.18 -16.26 -22.68
N ARG A 337 -23.78 -17.53 -22.77
CA ARG A 337 -24.58 -18.66 -22.28
C ARG A 337 -23.94 -19.24 -21.01
N LEU A 338 -24.64 -19.08 -19.89
CA LEU A 338 -24.24 -19.62 -18.59
C LEU A 338 -24.93 -20.97 -18.36
N TYR A 339 -24.18 -21.97 -17.92
CA TYR A 339 -24.72 -23.28 -17.52
C TYR A 339 -24.76 -23.39 -15.99
N GLN A 340 -23.68 -22.99 -15.33
CA GLN A 340 -23.56 -22.99 -13.89
C GLN A 340 -22.67 -21.83 -13.41
N VAL A 341 -23.02 -21.23 -12.28
CA VAL A 341 -22.16 -20.28 -11.56
C VAL A 341 -22.29 -20.54 -10.07
N GLU A 342 -21.18 -20.72 -9.38
CA GLU A 342 -21.14 -20.79 -7.93
C GLU A 342 -20.52 -19.52 -7.34
N VAL A 343 -21.14 -19.00 -6.30
CA VAL A 343 -20.76 -17.76 -5.63
C VAL A 343 -20.57 -18.04 -4.14
N ALA A 344 -19.37 -17.74 -3.62
CA ALA A 344 -19.13 -17.61 -2.19
C ALA A 344 -19.50 -16.20 -1.73
N TRP A 345 -20.06 -16.09 -0.53
CA TRP A 345 -20.46 -14.82 0.07
C TRP A 345 -20.09 -14.77 1.55
N MET A 346 -19.91 -13.54 2.05
CA MET A 346 -19.66 -13.23 3.45
C MET A 346 -20.40 -11.95 3.83
N ALA A 347 -21.08 -11.93 4.97
CA ALA A 347 -21.80 -10.80 5.50
C ALA A 347 -21.29 -10.42 6.89
N CYS A 348 -20.93 -9.14 7.06
CA CYS A 348 -20.53 -8.49 8.31
C CYS A 348 -21.07 -7.05 8.23
#